data_AF-A0A973X132-F1
#
_entry.id   AF-A0A973X132-F1
#
_cell.length_a   1.000
_cell.length_b   1.000
_cell.length_c   1.000
_cell.angle_alpha   90.00
_cell.angle_beta   90.00
_cell.angle_gamma   90.00
#
_symmetry.space_group_name_H-M   'P 1'
#
loop_
_entity.id
_entity.type
_entity.pdbx_description
1 polymer ?
#
loop_
_entity_poly.entity_id
_entity_poly.type
_entity_poly.pdbx_seq_one_letter_code
_entity_poly.pdbx_strand_id
1 'polypeptide(L)' 'MTETSAEDIQKIAVALVKTAIEIVSEEDGGARNHCKICDASVPWLQTGDEIKHKPDCAVVIAHRVLAKPRLHSV' A
#
# COMPACT_ATOMS: atom_id res chain seq x y z
N MET A 1 3.32 4.37 28.02
CA MET A 1 3.13 4.15 26.56
C MET A 1 2.74 5.48 25.97
N THR A 2 3.48 5.99 24.99
CA THR A 2 3.09 7.21 24.26
C THR A 2 1.83 6.93 23.45
N GLU A 3 0.81 7.76 23.64
CA GLU A 3 -0.43 7.68 22.86
C GLU A 3 -0.10 7.97 21.40
N THR A 4 -0.42 7.03 20.50
CA THR A 4 -0.18 7.23 19.06
C THR A 4 -1.30 8.12 18.54
N SER A 5 -0.96 9.33 18.08
CA SER A 5 -1.95 10.26 17.57
C SER A 5 -2.48 9.82 16.20
N ALA A 6 -3.64 10.34 15.80
CA ALA A 6 -4.16 10.12 14.45
C ALA A 6 -3.17 10.59 13.35
N GLU A 7 -2.41 11.65 13.63
CA GLU A 7 -1.38 12.16 12.74
C GLU A 7 -0.23 11.16 12.56
N ASP A 8 0.21 10.53 13.65
CA ASP A 8 1.26 9.50 13.61
C ASP A 8 0.79 8.27 12.82
N ILE A 9 -0.47 7.85 13.01
CA ILE A 9 -1.08 6.76 12.24
C ILE A 9 -1.10 7.09 10.75
N GLN A 10 -1.44 8.32 10.37
CA GLN A 10 -1.40 8.76 8.96
C GLN A 10 0.02 8.75 8.41
N LYS A 11 1.02 9.25 9.15
CA LYS A 11 2.44 9.22 8.73
C LYS A 11 2.91 7.78 8.50
N ILE A 12 2.55 6.86 9.40
CA ILE A 12 2.86 5.43 9.28
C ILE A 12 2.17 4.84 8.04
N ALA A 13 0.89 5.16 7.81
CA ALA A 13 0.16 4.69 6.64
C ALA A 13 0.79 5.18 5.33
N VAL A 14 1.24 6.45 5.24
CA VAL A 14 1.96 6.98 4.08
C VAL A 14 3.28 6.23 3.86
N ALA A 15 4.05 6.04 4.93
CA ALA A 15 5.32 5.32 4.85
C ALA A 15 5.11 3.88 4.38
N LEU A 16 4.06 3.21 4.87
CA LEU A 16 3.72 1.85 4.49
C LEU A 16 3.38 1.74 3.01
N VAL A 17 2.48 2.58 2.48
CA VAL A 17 2.10 2.55 1.05
C VAL A 17 3.31 2.73 0.15
N LYS A 18 4.23 3.65 0.50
CA LYS A 18 5.44 3.92 -0.29
C LYS A 18 6.48 2.80 -0.27
N THR A 19 6.53 2.03 0.81
CA THR A 19 7.61 1.07 1.04
C THR A 19 7.16 -0.38 0.95
N ALA A 20 5.86 -0.66 0.94
CA ALA A 20 5.32 -2.02 0.89
C ALA A 20 5.46 -2.69 -0.48
N ILE A 21 5.63 -1.90 -1.55
CA ILE A 21 5.82 -2.41 -2.91
C ILE A 21 7.31 -2.44 -3.24
N GLU A 22 7.78 -3.56 -3.77
CA GLU A 22 9.12 -3.73 -4.29
C GLU A 22 9.11 -4.28 -5.72
N ILE A 23 10.20 -4.08 -6.45
CA ILE A 23 10.37 -4.69 -7.77
C ILE A 23 11.18 -5.96 -7.57
N VAL A 24 10.59 -7.10 -7.95
CA VAL A 24 11.24 -8.42 -7.88
C VAL A 24 11.59 -8.84 -9.30
N SER A 25 12.85 -9.20 -9.54
CA SER A 25 13.30 -9.78 -10.80
C SER A 25 12.87 -11.25 -10.90
N GLU A 26 12.45 -11.66 -12.10
CA GLU A 26 12.04 -13.04 -12.41
C GLU A 26 13.17 -13.76 -13.16
N GLU A 27 13.20 -15.10 -13.08
CA GLU A 27 14.27 -15.94 -13.63
C GLU A 27 14.39 -15.86 -15.17
N ASP A 28 13.31 -15.46 -15.84
CA ASP A 28 13.22 -15.28 -17.30
C ASP A 28 13.70 -13.90 -17.77
N GLY A 29 14.25 -13.09 -16.87
CA GLY A 29 14.66 -11.71 -17.15
C GLY A 29 13.49 -10.71 -17.05
N GLY A 30 12.32 -11.16 -16.64
CA GLY A 30 11.18 -10.32 -16.28
C GLY A 30 11.36 -9.60 -14.95
N ALA A 31 10.37 -8.77 -14.62
CA ALA A 31 10.25 -8.19 -13.30
C ALA A 31 8.77 -7.93 -12.98
N ARG A 32 8.45 -7.86 -11.69
CA ARG A 32 7.11 -7.57 -11.20
C ARG A 32 7.15 -6.56 -10.07
N ASN A 33 6.16 -5.68 -10.02
CA ASN A 33 5.85 -4.93 -8.81
C ASN A 33 5.13 -5.88 -7.86
N HIS A 34 5.68 -6.10 -6.67
CA HIS A 34 5.21 -7.08 -5.70
C HIS A 34 4.99 -6.42 -4.34
N CYS A 35 3.90 -6.79 -3.71
CA CYS A 35 3.59 -6.38 -2.35
C CYS A 35 4.18 -7.35 -1.34
N LYS A 36 5.12 -6.87 -0.52
CA LYS A 36 5.81 -7.64 0.53
C LYS A 36 4.92 -8.25 1.62
N ILE A 37 3.66 -7.80 1.70
CA ILE A 37 2.77 -8.12 2.82
C ILE A 37 1.76 -9.21 2.43
N CYS A 38 1.24 -9.16 1.20
CA CYS A 38 0.15 -10.04 0.77
C CYS A 38 0.49 -10.88 -0.47
N ASP A 39 1.69 -10.71 -1.01
CA ASP A 39 2.22 -11.35 -2.22
C ASP A 39 1.47 -11.04 -3.52
N ALA A 40 0.54 -10.09 -3.48
CA ALA A 40 -0.09 -9.59 -4.69
C ALA A 40 0.96 -8.89 -5.56
N SER A 41 0.90 -9.12 -6.87
CA SER A 41 1.85 -8.56 -7.81
C SER A 41 1.22 -8.25 -9.15
N VAL A 42 1.87 -7.36 -9.88
CA VAL A 42 1.58 -7.03 -11.28
C VAL A 42 2.89 -6.96 -12.08
N PRO A 43 2.87 -7.12 -13.42
CA PRO A 43 4.05 -6.91 -14.24
C PRO A 43 4.70 -5.54 -13.98
N TRP A 44 6.03 -5.44 -14.07
CA TRP A 44 6.75 -4.19 -13.74
C TRP A 44 6.34 -2.98 -14.59
N LEU A 45 5.76 -3.23 -15.78
CA LEU A 45 5.21 -2.22 -16.68
C LEU A 45 3.96 -1.52 -16.13
N GLN A 46 3.24 -2.17 -15.21
CA GLN A 46 2.11 -1.59 -14.48
C GLN A 46 2.62 -0.92 -13.22
N THR A 47 1.96 0.15 -12.78
CA THR A 47 2.32 0.85 -11.55
C THR A 47 1.98 -0.01 -10.32
N GLY A 48 2.72 0.18 -9.22
CA GLY A 48 2.44 -0.52 -7.95
C GLY A 48 1.03 -0.27 -7.41
N ASP A 49 0.42 0.86 -7.75
CA ASP A 49 -0.95 1.22 -7.37
C ASP A 49 -2.01 0.33 -8.06
N GLU A 50 -1.64 -0.34 -9.15
CA GLU A 50 -2.53 -1.29 -9.87
C GLU A 50 -2.55 -2.67 -9.23
N ILE A 51 -1.74 -2.91 -8.19
CA ILE A 51 -1.73 -4.17 -7.45
C ILE A 51 -3.09 -4.40 -6.78
N LYS A 52 -3.76 -5.49 -7.16
CA LYS A 52 -4.98 -5.96 -6.50
C LYS A 52 -4.63 -6.69 -5.20
N HIS A 53 -4.52 -5.92 -4.13
CA HIS A 53 -4.22 -6.44 -2.80
C HIS A 53 -5.32 -7.35 -2.23
N LYS A 54 -4.93 -8.27 -1.35
CA LYS A 54 -5.87 -9.03 -0.52
C LYS A 54 -6.63 -8.08 0.43
N PRO A 55 -7.92 -8.34 0.74
CA PRO A 55 -8.76 -7.42 1.51
C PRO A 55 -8.24 -7.04 2.91
N ASP A 56 -7.43 -7.91 3.50
CA ASP A 56 -6.81 -7.81 4.83
C ASP A 56 -5.35 -7.32 4.79
N CYS A 57 -4.82 -7.03 3.60
CA CYS A 57 -3.47 -6.47 3.46
C CYS A 57 -3.34 -5.13 4.17
N ALA A 58 -2.24 -4.92 4.89
CA ALA A 58 -1.98 -3.67 5.59
C ALA A 58 -1.93 -2.45 4.65
N VAL A 59 -1.59 -2.63 3.36
CA VAL A 59 -1.66 -1.57 2.34
C VAL A 59 -3.11 -1.13 2.10
N VAL A 60 -4.07 -2.06 2.05
CA VAL A 60 -5.50 -1.74 1.92
C VAL A 60 -5.99 -0.95 3.13
N ILE A 61 -5.55 -1.35 4.33
CA ILE A 61 -5.88 -0.65 5.57
C ILE A 61 -5.29 0.76 5.56
N ALA A 62 -4.03 0.91 5.17
CA ALA A 62 -3.37 2.22 5.05
C ALA A 62 -4.08 3.14 4.06
N HIS A 63 -4.48 2.64 2.89
CA HIS A 63 -5.29 3.44 1.96
C HIS A 63 -6.62 3.89 2.55
N ARG A 64 -7.29 3.05 3.36
CA ARG A 64 -8.53 3.44 4.06
C ARG A 64 -8.26 4.52 5.11
N VAL A 65 -7.16 4.44 5.84
CA VAL A 65 -6.72 5.47 6.81
C VAL A 65 -6.44 6.81 6.12
N LEU A 66 -5.82 6.77 4.93
CA LEU A 66 -5.45 7.95 4.16
C LEU A 66 -6.59 8.53 3.32
N ALA A 67 -7.69 7.80 3.16
CA ALA A 67 -8.85 8.27 2.43
C ALA A 67 -9.43 9.52 3.12
N LYS A 68 -9.48 10.64 2.41
CA LYS A 68 -10.07 11.87 2.95
C LYS A 68 -11.54 11.61 3.32
N PRO A 69 -11.99 12.02 4.51
CA PRO A 69 -13.41 11.97 4.83
C PRO A 69 -14.17 12.79 3.78
N ARG A 70 -15.19 12.18 3.16
CA ARG A 70 -16.12 12.91 2.30
C ARG A 70 -16.90 13.85 3.20
N LEU A 71 -16.49 15.12 3.24
CA LEU A 71 -17.28 16.17 3.85
C LEU A 71 -18.61 16.21 3.10
N HIS A 72 -19.66 15.63 3.69
CA HIS A 72 -21.03 15.88 3.25
C HIS A 72 -21.37 17.29 3.71
N SER A 73 -21.30 18.26 2.80
CA SER A 73 -22.05 19.51 2.97
C SER A 73 -23.52 19.17 2.80
N VAL A 74 -24.28 19.30 3.89
CA VAL A 74 -25.74 19.46 3.88
C VAL A 74 -26.13 20.85 3.41
#